data_AF-A0A957JP48-F1
#
_entry.id   AF-A0A957JP48-F1
#
_cell.length_a   1.000
_cell.length_b   1.000
_cell.length_c   1.000
_cell.angle_alpha   90.00
_cell.angle_beta   90.00
_cell.angle_gamma   90.00
#
_symmetry.space_group_name_H-M   'P 1'
#
loop_
_entity.id
_entity.type
_entity.pdbx_description
1 polymer ?
#
loop_
_entity_poly.entity_id
_entity_poly.type
_entity_poly.pdbx_seq_one_letter_code
_entity_poly.pdbx_strand_id
1 'polypeptide(L)'
;MNVLEIPVPRYRVKETGTLLQITVPSRKHWFQMAFIGLWLLFWLGGVLGVGGAMFSEIAHSSNDTDFFAPTFFMLVWLTFWAVGGSFALLWLLWQLFGEELIEANFSTL
;
A
#
# COMPACT_ATOMS: atom_id res chain seq x y z
N MET A 1 3.15 -25.06 -39.38
CA MET A 1 2.13 -23.98 -39.30
C MET A 1 1.94 -23.73 -37.80
N ASN A 2 2.59 -22.70 -37.25
CA ASN A 2 2.54 -22.42 -35.81
C ASN A 2 1.25 -21.68 -35.52
N VAL A 3 0.34 -22.31 -34.77
CA VAL A 3 -0.87 -21.66 -34.27
C VAL A 3 -0.44 -20.71 -33.17
N LEU A 4 -0.56 -19.40 -33.41
CA LEU A 4 -0.36 -18.39 -32.39
C LEU A 4 -1.56 -18.42 -31.44
N GLU A 5 -1.39 -19.03 -30.27
CA GLU A 5 -2.39 -18.94 -29.20
C GLU A 5 -2.42 -17.50 -28.68
N ILE A 6 -3.52 -16.80 -28.93
CA ILE A 6 -3.74 -15.45 -28.42
C ILE A 6 -4.05 -15.59 -26.92
N PRO A 7 -3.28 -14.94 -26.01
CA PRO A 7 -3.57 -14.97 -24.59
C PRO A 7 -4.99 -14.44 -24.35
N VAL A 8 -5.81 -15.21 -23.63
CA VAL A 8 -7.18 -14.81 -23.31
C VAL A 8 -7.14 -13.43 -22.62
N PRO A 9 -7.83 -12.42 -23.16
CA PRO A 9 -7.83 -11.10 -22.56
C PRO A 9 -8.37 -11.13 -21.14
N ARG A 10 -7.62 -10.56 -20.19
CA ARG A 10 -8.00 -10.46 -18.77
C ARG A 10 -8.87 -9.25 -18.45
N TYR A 11 -9.34 -8.52 -19.46
CA TYR A 11 -10.27 -7.42 -19.28
C TYR A 11 -11.71 -7.90 -19.45
N ARG A 12 -12.64 -7.32 -18.69
CA ARG A 12 -14.08 -7.49 -18.92
C ARG A 12 -14.59 -6.27 -19.66
N VAL A 13 -15.26 -6.49 -20.79
CA VAL A 13 -15.97 -5.43 -21.50
C VAL A 13 -17.45 -5.59 -21.21
N LYS A 14 -18.10 -4.51 -20.79
CA LYS A 14 -19.55 -4.42 -20.67
C LYS A 14 -20.02 -3.24 -21.50
N GLU A 15 -20.87 -3.52 -22.47
CA GLU A 15 -21.45 -2.51 -23.34
C GLU A 15 -22.89 -2.25 -22.86
N THR A 16 -23.18 -1.01 -22.48
CA THR A 16 -24.50 -0.59 -22.00
C THR A 16 -24.96 0.62 -22.80
N GLY A 17 -25.64 0.38 -23.93
CA GLY A 17 -26.15 1.45 -24.80
C GLY A 17 -25.03 2.30 -25.41
N THR A 18 -24.90 3.56 -24.97
CA THR A 18 -23.84 4.50 -25.39
C THR A 18 -22.58 4.45 -24.53
N LEU A 19 -22.56 3.61 -23.49
CA LEU A 19 -21.44 3.44 -22.56
C LEU A 19 -20.68 2.14 -22.83
N LEU A 20 -19.38 2.26 -23.03
CA LEU A 20 -18.43 1.16 -23.06
C LEU A 20 -17.63 1.16 -21.76
N GLN A 21 -17.79 0.11 -20.97
CA GLN A 21 -17.11 -0.07 -19.69
C GLN A 21 -16.08 -1.20 -19.81
N ILE A 22 -14.81 -0.89 -19.60
CA ILE A 22 -13.71 -1.85 -19.63
C ILE A 22 -13.15 -1.96 -18.21
N THR A 23 -13.24 -3.13 -17.60
CA THR A 23 -12.66 -3.43 -16.29
C THR A 23 -11.38 -4.23 -16.46
N VAL A 24 -10.25 -3.67 -16.05
CA VAL A 24 -8.96 -4.35 -16.05
C VAL A 24 -8.59 -4.67 -14.58
N PRO A 25 -8.59 -5.95 -14.18
CA PRO A 25 -8.20 -6.33 -12.84
C PRO A 25 -6.68 -6.17 -12.66
N SER A 26 -6.25 -5.74 -11.47
CA SER A 26 -4.83 -5.63 -11.15
C SER A 26 -4.10 -6.97 -11.33
N ARG A 27 -2.85 -6.91 -11.83
CA ARG A 27 -1.96 -8.09 -11.92
C ARG A 27 -1.50 -8.49 -10.52
N LYS A 28 -2.17 -9.50 -9.95
CA LYS A 28 -1.84 -10.03 -8.60
C LYS A 28 -0.50 -10.78 -8.60
N HIS A 29 0.51 -10.15 -8.02
CA HIS A 29 1.81 -10.78 -7.74
C HIS A 29 1.80 -11.41 -6.34
N TRP A 30 1.30 -12.65 -6.24
CA TRP A 30 1.08 -13.35 -4.98
C TRP A 30 2.29 -13.39 -4.04
N PHE A 31 3.50 -13.62 -4.57
CA PHE A 31 4.72 -13.62 -3.76
C PHE A 31 5.01 -12.25 -3.13
N GLN A 32 4.92 -11.17 -3.92
CA GLN A 32 5.14 -9.81 -3.42
C GLN A 32 4.10 -9.43 -2.37
N MET A 33 2.84 -9.83 -2.57
CA MET A 33 1.76 -9.59 -1.62
C MET A 33 2.00 -10.31 -0.29
N ALA A 34 2.41 -11.58 -0.31
CA ALA A 34 2.72 -12.34 0.89
C ALA A 34 3.93 -11.74 1.63
N PHE A 35 4.97 -11.37 0.89
CA PHE A 35 6.16 -10.73 1.46
C PHE A 35 5.81 -9.39 2.12
N ILE A 36 5.07 -8.51 1.44
CA ILE A 36 4.67 -7.21 2.00
C ILE A 36 3.69 -7.37 3.16
N GLY A 37 2.76 -8.32 3.09
CA GLY A 37 1.88 -8.65 4.21
C GLY A 37 2.65 -9.07 5.46
N LEU A 38 3.64 -9.96 5.33
CA LEU A 38 4.51 -10.35 6.43
C LEU A 38 5.35 -9.16 6.92
N TRP A 39 5.93 -8.39 6.01
CA TRP A 39 6.73 -7.21 6.35
C TRP A 39 5.91 -6.15 7.11
N LEU A 40 4.63 -5.98 6.78
CA LEU A 40 3.71 -5.09 7.51
C LEU A 40 3.47 -5.51 8.96
N LEU A 41 3.55 -6.80 9.29
CA LEU A 41 3.49 -7.27 10.68
C LEU A 41 4.72 -6.81 11.48
N PHE A 42 5.90 -6.89 10.88
CA PHE A 42 7.13 -6.36 11.48
C PHE A 42 7.11 -4.83 11.57
N TRP A 43 6.57 -4.16 10.55
CA TRP A 43 6.35 -2.72 10.59
C TRP A 43 5.47 -2.32 11.77
N LEU A 44 4.33 -3.00 11.97
CA LEU A 44 3.42 -2.76 13.08
C LEU A 44 4.11 -3.01 14.43
N GLY A 45 4.87 -4.10 14.54
CA GLY A 45 5.69 -4.38 15.72
C GLY A 45 6.70 -3.28 16.02
N GLY A 46 7.34 -2.71 14.99
CA GLY A 46 8.25 -1.57 15.13
C GLY A 46 7.55 -0.32 15.63
N VAL A 47 6.38 0.02 15.08
CA VAL A 47 5.58 1.18 15.52
C VAL A 47 5.13 1.02 16.97
N LEU A 48 4.58 -0.14 17.34
CA LEU A 48 4.07 -0.37 18.69
C LEU A 48 5.19 -0.52 19.72
N GLY A 49 6.28 -1.22 19.37
CA GLY A 49 7.41 -1.45 20.26
C GLY A 49 8.24 -0.19 20.48
N VAL A 50 8.78 0.39 19.41
CA VAL A 50 9.63 1.59 19.49
C VAL A 50 8.80 2.80 19.90
N GLY A 51 7.62 2.98 19.30
CA GLY A 51 6.72 4.07 19.69
C GLY A 51 6.26 3.95 21.14
N GLY A 52 5.88 2.77 21.59
CA GLY A 52 5.48 2.54 22.99
C GLY A 52 6.61 2.79 23.98
N ALA A 53 7.83 2.34 23.69
CA ALA A 53 9.01 2.63 24.50
C ALA A 53 9.30 4.14 24.57
N MET A 54 9.26 4.84 23.44
CA MET A 54 9.47 6.29 23.39
C MET A 54 8.39 7.07 24.16
N PHE A 55 7.11 6.71 24.02
CA PHE A 55 6.03 7.38 24.75
C PHE A 55 6.17 7.19 26.27
N SER A 56 6.54 5.98 26.70
CA SER A 56 6.83 5.70 28.12
C SER A 56 8.01 6.54 28.62
N GLU A 57 9.09 6.60 27.85
CA GLU A 57 10.29 7.34 28.22
C GLU A 57 10.04 8.86 28.28
N ILE A 58 9.31 9.42 27.32
CA ILE A 58 8.88 10.84 27.34
C ILE A 58 7.96 11.12 28.54
N ALA A 59 7.06 10.20 28.90
CA ALA A 59 6.14 10.37 30.02
C ALA A 59 6.82 10.31 31.39
N HIS A 60 7.95 9.59 31.49
CA HIS A 60 8.68 9.39 32.75
C HIS A 60 9.98 10.20 32.87
N SER A 61 10.48 10.81 31.79
CA SER A 61 11.73 11.57 31.80
C SER A 61 11.54 12.96 32.42
N SER A 62 12.06 13.12 33.64
CA SER A 62 12.18 14.41 34.32
C SER A 62 13.53 15.05 34.01
N ASN A 63 13.55 15.88 32.96
CA ASN A 63 14.48 17.02 32.83
C ASN A 63 15.97 16.75 32.56
N ASP A 64 16.32 15.73 31.75
CA ASP A 64 17.70 15.55 31.25
C ASP A 64 17.93 16.26 29.90
N THR A 65 18.86 17.22 29.87
CA THR A 65 19.19 18.01 28.68
C THR A 65 19.96 17.22 27.61
N ASP A 66 20.58 16.09 27.97
CA ASP A 66 21.28 15.20 27.03
C ASP A 66 20.32 14.28 26.24
N PHE A 67 19.02 14.34 26.54
CA PHE A 67 17.99 13.48 25.95
C PHE A 67 17.45 13.96 24.59
N PHE A 68 17.68 15.22 24.22
CA PHE A 68 16.98 15.85 23.09
C PHE A 68 17.41 15.33 21.71
N ALA A 69 18.72 15.20 21.46
CA ALA A 69 19.23 14.79 20.17
C ALA A 69 18.83 13.34 19.76
N PRO A 70 19.00 12.31 20.62
CA PRO A 70 18.61 10.94 20.27
C PRO A 70 17.09 10.78 20.14
N THR A 71 16.31 11.46 20.98
CA THR A 71 14.84 11.41 20.93
C THR A 71 14.29 12.06 19.67
N PHE A 72 14.84 13.20 19.25
CA PHE A 72 14.44 13.86 18.01
C PHE A 72 14.75 12.99 16.79
N PHE A 73 15.94 12.39 16.74
CA PHE A 73 16.29 11.45 15.68
C PHE A 73 15.30 10.28 15.61
N MET A 74 15.01 9.66 16.75
CA MET A 74 14.08 8.53 16.82
C MET A 74 12.66 8.93 16.40
N LEU A 75 12.18 10.13 16.75
CA LEU A 75 10.87 10.63 16.32
C LEU A 75 10.79 10.80 14.81
N VAL A 76 11.80 11.43 14.22
CA VAL A 76 11.88 11.62 12.76
C VAL A 76 11.96 10.26 12.06
N TRP A 77 12.83 9.38 12.54
CA TRP A 77 12.97 8.03 12.02
C TRP A 77 11.67 7.23 12.10
N LEU A 78 10.98 7.27 13.24
CA LEU A 78 9.70 6.59 13.44
C LEU A 78 8.59 7.17 12.55
N THR A 79 8.62 8.47 12.29
CA THR A 79 7.68 9.13 11.36
C THR A 79 7.89 8.61 9.94
N PHE A 80 9.14 8.56 9.45
CA PHE A 80 9.44 7.99 8.14
C PHE A 80 9.09 6.50 8.07
N TRP A 81 9.38 5.74 9.13
CA TRP A 81 8.98 4.34 9.24
C TRP A 81 7.46 4.20 9.11
N ALA A 82 6.69 5.01 9.85
CA ALA A 82 5.23 4.99 9.83
C ALA A 82 4.66 5.33 8.44
N VAL A 83 5.21 6.35 7.77
CA VAL A 83 4.82 6.72 6.40
C VAL A 83 5.14 5.59 5.42
N GLY A 84 6.33 5.00 5.52
CA GLY A 84 6.75 3.90 4.65
C GLY A 84 5.84 2.67 4.75
N GLY A 85 5.46 2.26 5.96
CA GLY A 85 4.52 1.15 6.11
C GLY A 85 3.09 1.49 5.77
N SER A 86 2.65 2.73 5.99
CA SER A 86 1.34 3.19 5.51
C SER A 86 1.25 3.12 3.99
N PHE A 87 2.32 3.52 3.29
CA PHE A 87 2.41 3.38 1.84
C PHE A 87 2.38 1.91 1.39
N ALA A 88 3.13 1.03 2.06
CA ALA A 88 3.13 -0.40 1.77
C ALA A 88 1.75 -1.05 2.00
N LEU A 89 1.02 -0.60 3.03
CA LEU A 89 -0.35 -1.05 3.30
C LEU A 89 -1.32 -0.62 2.20
N LEU A 90 -1.26 0.65 1.78
CA LEU A 90 -2.06 1.16 0.66
C LEU A 90 -1.76 0.40 -0.63
N TRP A 91 -0.47 0.14 -0.90
CA TRP A 91 -0.07 -0.67 -2.06
C TRP A 91 -0.63 -2.09 -1.98
N LEU A 92 -0.59 -2.74 -0.81
CA LEU A 92 -1.13 -4.09 -0.63
C LEU A 92 -2.65 -4.11 -0.81
N LEU A 93 -3.36 -3.12 -0.27
CA LEU A 93 -4.80 -2.95 -0.45
C LEU A 93 -5.17 -2.75 -1.91
N TRP A 94 -4.43 -1.89 -2.63
CA TRP A 94 -4.58 -1.71 -4.07
C TRP A 94 -4.33 -3.01 -4.83
N GLN A 95 -3.36 -3.81 -4.41
CA GLN A 95 -3.07 -5.08 -5.06
C GLN A 95 -4.14 -6.16 -4.80
N LEU A 96 -4.84 -6.09 -3.66
CA LEU A 96 -5.92 -7.00 -3.29
C LEU A 96 -7.24 -6.65 -3.98
N PHE A 97 -7.60 -5.37 -3.99
CA PHE A 97 -8.94 -4.86 -4.35
C PHE A 97 -8.95 -3.88 -5.54
N GLY A 98 -7.79 -3.45 -6.02
CA GLY A 98 -7.68 -2.50 -7.12
C GLY A 98 -8.19 -3.09 -8.42
N GLU A 99 -9.22 -2.44 -8.96
CA GLU A 99 -9.72 -2.66 -10.31
C GLU A 99 -9.69 -1.33 -11.04
N GLU A 100 -9.15 -1.33 -12.26
CA GLU A 100 -9.17 -0.16 -13.12
C GLU A 100 -10.43 -0.22 -13.97
N LEU A 101 -11.26 0.81 -13.87
CA LEU A 101 -12.52 0.94 -14.59
C LEU A 101 -12.41 2.10 -15.57
N ILE A 102 -12.47 1.77 -16.85
CA ILE A 102 -12.36 2.71 -17.97
C ILE A 102 -13.74 2.83 -18.59
N GLU A 103 -14.32 4.02 -18.58
CA GLU A 103 -15.61 4.32 -19.21
C GLU A 103 -15.40 5.22 -20.43
N ALA A 104 -15.92 4.81 -21.58
CA ALA A 104 -16.02 5.64 -22.78
C ALA A 104 -17.50 5.84 -23.13
N ASN A 105 -17.90 7.10 -23.30
CA ASN A 105 -19.26 7.47 -23.68
C ASN A 105 -19.28 8.01 -25.12
N PHE A 106 -20.06 7.38 -25.99
CA PHE A 106 -20.11 7.70 -27.41
C PHE A 106 -21.29 8.61 -27.80
N SER A 107 -22.01 9.20 -26.84
CA SER A 107 -23.20 10.04 -27.10
C SER A 107 -22.92 11.45 -27.67
N THR A 108 -21.66 11.78 -27.99
CA THR A 108 -21.26 13.12 -28.47
C THR A 108 -20.55 13.13 -29.85
N LEU A 109 -20.56 11.99 -30.56
CA LEU A 109 -20.14 11.89 -31.97
C LEU A 109 -21.38 11.84 -32.87
#